data_AF-A0A1F4JWD8-F1
#
_entry.id   AF-A0A1F4JWD8-F1
#
_cell.length_a   1.000
_cell.length_b   1.000
_cell.length_c   1.000
_cell.angle_alpha   90.00
_cell.angle_beta   90.00
_cell.angle_gamma   90.00
#
_symmetry.space_group_name_H-M   'P 1'
#
loop_
_entity.id
_entity.type
_entity.pdbx_description
1 polymer ?
#
loop_
_entity_poly.entity_id
_entity_poly.type
_entity_poly.pdbx_seq_one_letter_code
_entity_poly.pdbx_strand_id
1 'polypeptide(L)'
;MSAAAQKFFRCHDAVHVVYGCGNTLNDEAIVKISSFFGTTGGFKVLRGYQLHESLQIYKKLRPGEVLVAIFYSIFLIPRTLLRCARQRKQWPWNNFEEYLQLPLHEIREEFGILVAHVEANETGGV
;
A
#
# COMPACT_ATOMS: atom_id res chain seq x y z
N MET A 1 -6.19 -22.16 0.72
CA MET A 1 -5.49 -21.08 1.47
C MET A 1 -5.90 -21.13 2.92
N SER A 2 -4.97 -20.95 3.87
CA SER A 2 -5.30 -20.89 5.31
C SER A 2 -6.14 -19.64 5.64
N ALA A 3 -6.91 -19.68 6.73
CA ALA A 3 -7.71 -18.52 7.18
C ALA A 3 -6.84 -17.27 7.44
N ALA A 4 -5.61 -17.48 7.93
CA ALA A 4 -4.65 -16.39 8.16
C ALA A 4 -4.19 -15.73 6.85
N ALA A 5 -3.98 -16.52 5.78
CA ALA A 5 -3.62 -15.98 4.47
C ALA A 5 -4.78 -15.18 3.86
N GLN A 6 -6.02 -15.66 3.97
CA GLN A 6 -7.19 -14.93 3.48
C GLN A 6 -7.38 -13.60 4.20
N LYS A 7 -7.20 -13.57 5.53
CA LYS A 7 -7.26 -12.32 6.30
C LYS A 7 -6.18 -11.34 5.85
N PHE A 8 -4.95 -11.84 5.62
CA PHE A 8 -3.86 -11.02 5.11
C PHE A 8 -4.20 -10.37 3.77
N PHE A 9 -4.74 -11.13 2.80
CA PHE A 9 -5.13 -10.59 1.49
C PHE A 9 -6.24 -9.53 1.61
N ARG A 10 -7.24 -9.73 2.46
CA ARG A 10 -8.28 -8.71 2.66
C ARG A 10 -7.72 -7.42 3.25
N CYS A 11 -6.84 -7.52 4.25
CA CYS A 11 -6.18 -6.35 4.82
C CYS A 11 -5.29 -5.64 3.79
N HIS A 12 -4.57 -6.41 2.98
CA HIS A 12 -3.72 -5.93 1.90
C HIS A 12 -4.53 -5.14 0.87
N ASP A 13 -5.61 -5.71 0.36
CA ASP A 13 -6.46 -5.09 -0.65
C ASP A 13 -7.13 -3.83 -0.10
N ALA A 14 -7.49 -3.80 1.19
CA ALA A 14 -7.98 -2.60 1.85
C ALA A 14 -6.94 -1.47 1.84
N VAL A 15 -5.64 -1.78 1.97
CA VAL A 15 -4.57 -0.76 1.86
C VAL A 15 -4.48 -0.21 0.45
N HIS A 16 -4.60 -1.04 -0.60
CA HIS A 16 -4.66 -0.56 -1.97
C HIS A 16 -5.76 0.48 -2.18
N VAL A 17 -6.97 0.19 -1.68
CA VAL A 17 -8.13 1.08 -1.82
C VAL A 17 -7.93 2.39 -1.04
N VAL A 18 -7.54 2.29 0.23
CA VAL A 18 -7.41 3.47 1.10
C VAL A 18 -6.30 4.39 0.61
N TYR A 19 -5.16 3.83 0.18
CA TYR A 19 -4.03 4.60 -0.34
C TYR A 19 -4.12 4.93 -1.84
N GLY A 20 -5.14 4.41 -2.54
CA GLY A 20 -5.36 4.58 -3.98
C GLY A 20 -4.17 4.12 -4.81
N CYS A 21 -3.75 2.89 -4.57
CA CYS A 21 -2.66 2.22 -5.25
C CYS A 21 -3.24 1.13 -6.16
N GLY A 22 -2.85 1.10 -7.44
CA GLY A 22 -3.23 0.04 -8.35
C GLY A 22 -2.35 -1.20 -8.17
N ASN A 23 -2.19 -1.96 -9.26
CA ASN A 23 -1.41 -3.21 -9.28
C ASN A 23 -0.06 -3.04 -10.01
N THR A 24 0.41 -1.80 -10.18
CA THR A 24 1.71 -1.55 -10.79
C THR A 24 2.83 -1.88 -9.81
N LEU A 25 4.04 -2.19 -10.32
CA LEU A 25 5.17 -2.55 -9.46
C LEU A 25 5.55 -1.44 -8.46
N ASN A 26 5.36 -0.18 -8.85
CA ASN A 26 5.58 0.97 -7.97
C ASN A 26 4.49 1.07 -6.90
N ASP A 27 3.24 0.78 -7.26
CA ASP A 27 2.10 0.81 -6.33
C ASP A 27 2.21 -0.30 -5.28
N GLU A 28 2.61 -1.49 -5.70
CA GLU A 28 2.94 -2.60 -4.81
C GLU A 28 4.04 -2.23 -3.81
N ALA A 29 5.06 -1.49 -4.26
CA ALA A 29 6.11 -1.01 -3.37
C ALA A 29 5.57 0.04 -2.39
N ILE A 30 4.73 0.98 -2.85
CA ILE A 30 4.06 1.96 -1.98
C ILE A 30 3.19 1.27 -0.94
N VAL A 31 2.39 0.27 -1.34
CA VAL A 31 1.52 -0.49 -0.44
C VAL A 31 2.34 -1.26 0.57
N LYS A 32 3.44 -1.91 0.20
CA LYS A 32 4.35 -2.58 1.14
C LYS A 32 4.92 -1.63 2.18
N ILE A 33 5.43 -0.47 1.75
CA ILE A 33 6.00 0.53 2.65
C ILE A 33 4.91 1.12 3.55
N SER A 34 3.75 1.47 2.98
CA SER A 34 2.62 2.03 3.71
C SER A 34 2.02 1.03 4.69
N SER A 35 1.93 -0.24 4.33
CA SER A 35 1.53 -1.34 5.22
C SER A 35 2.44 -1.42 6.44
N PHE A 36 3.73 -1.15 6.27
CA PHE A 36 4.71 -1.21 7.35
C PHE A 36 4.72 0.05 8.23
N PHE A 37 4.71 1.24 7.63
CA PHE A 37 4.88 2.51 8.35
C PHE A 37 3.57 3.26 8.65
N GLY A 38 2.57 3.10 7.80
CA GLY A 38 1.28 3.79 7.87
C GLY A 38 0.14 2.96 8.47
N THR A 39 0.41 1.71 8.90
CA THR A 39 -0.61 0.86 9.54
C THR A 39 -0.14 0.28 10.87
N THR A 40 -1.10 -0.13 11.69
CA THR A 40 -0.83 -0.80 12.97
C THR A 40 -0.26 -2.22 12.84
N GLY A 41 -0.18 -2.75 11.61
CA GLY A 41 0.34 -4.09 11.33
C GLY A 41 1.88 -4.20 11.43
N GLY A 42 2.61 -3.14 11.08
CA GLY A 42 4.07 -3.06 11.17
C GLY A 42 4.82 -4.28 10.62
N PHE A 43 5.80 -4.77 11.37
CA PHE A 43 6.62 -5.94 11.03
C PHE A 43 5.84 -7.25 10.88
N LYS A 44 4.63 -7.38 11.46
CA LYS A 44 3.83 -8.62 11.32
C LYS A 44 3.36 -8.82 9.86
N VAL A 45 3.16 -7.73 9.13
CA VAL A 45 2.78 -7.76 7.72
C VAL A 45 3.92 -8.33 6.85
N LEU A 46 5.18 -8.10 7.24
CA LEU A 46 6.36 -8.59 6.51
C LEU A 46 6.41 -10.11 6.42
N ARG A 47 5.95 -10.84 7.46
CA ARG A 47 5.83 -12.30 7.42
C ARG A 47 4.83 -12.79 6.38
N GLY A 48 3.76 -12.02 6.12
CA GLY A 48 2.79 -12.33 5.06
C GLY A 48 3.38 -12.12 3.68
N TYR A 49 4.09 -11.01 3.46
CA TYR A 49 4.73 -10.70 2.18
C TYR A 49 5.90 -11.64 1.84
N GLN A 50 6.71 -12.05 2.82
CA GLN A 50 7.81 -13.02 2.60
C GLN A 50 7.32 -14.34 2.02
N LEU A 51 6.05 -14.69 2.23
CA LEU A 51 5.51 -15.99 1.84
C LEU A 51 5.02 -16.07 0.39
N HIS A 52 4.77 -14.94 -0.30
CA HIS A 52 4.04 -14.97 -1.57
C HIS A 52 4.68 -14.19 -2.73
N GLU A 53 5.24 -13.00 -2.54
CA GLU A 53 5.51 -12.11 -3.69
C GLU A 53 6.97 -11.81 -3.98
N SER A 54 7.82 -11.66 -2.96
CA SER A 54 9.19 -11.20 -3.16
C SER A 54 9.96 -12.14 -4.09
N LEU A 55 9.84 -13.45 -3.92
CA LEU A 55 10.57 -14.43 -4.72
C LEU A 55 10.21 -14.44 -6.22
N GLN A 56 8.99 -14.07 -6.60
CA GLN A 56 8.56 -14.10 -8.00
C GLN A 56 9.00 -12.86 -8.78
N ILE A 57 8.98 -11.69 -8.11
CA ILE A 57 9.42 -10.43 -8.70
C ILE A 57 10.94 -10.44 -8.88
N TYR A 58 11.70 -10.83 -7.85
CA TYR A 58 13.16 -10.92 -7.91
C TYR A 58 13.67 -11.96 -8.92
N LYS A 59 12.91 -13.04 -9.18
CA LYS A 59 13.29 -14.07 -10.17
C LYS A 59 13.13 -13.61 -11.63
N LYS A 60 12.30 -12.61 -11.90
CA LYS A 60 12.06 -12.11 -13.28
C LYS A 60 12.92 -10.91 -13.65
N LEU A 61 13.54 -10.25 -12.67
CA LEU A 61 14.34 -9.05 -12.89
C LEU A 61 15.72 -9.39 -13.46
N ARG A 62 16.05 -8.79 -14.61
CA ARG A 62 17.41 -8.81 -15.14
C ARG A 62 18.31 -7.88 -14.31
N PRO A 63 19.63 -8.11 -14.20
CA PRO A 63 20.52 -7.31 -13.36
C PRO A 63 20.49 -5.81 -13.66
N GLY A 64 20.26 -5.41 -14.93
CA GLY A 64 20.09 -4.00 -15.31
C GLY A 64 18.80 -3.37 -14.79
N GLU A 65 17.71 -4.14 -14.71
CA GLU A 65 16.43 -3.67 -14.18
C GLU A 65 16.44 -3.59 -12.65
N VAL A 66 17.25 -4.42 -11.99
CA VAL A 66 17.46 -4.34 -10.53
C VAL A 66 18.08 -2.99 -10.15
N LEU A 67 19.08 -2.51 -10.90
CA LEU A 67 19.69 -1.19 -10.64
C LEU A 67 18.68 -0.05 -10.83
N VAL A 68 17.86 -0.12 -11.88
CA VAL A 68 16.79 0.86 -12.12
C VAL A 68 15.76 0.83 -10.99
N ALA A 69 15.32 -0.36 -10.57
CA ALA A 69 14.39 -0.51 -9.45
C ALA A 69 14.96 0.03 -8.13
N ILE A 70 16.25 -0.22 -7.85
CA ILE A 70 16.95 0.35 -6.69
C ILE A 70 16.97 1.88 -6.79
N PHE A 71 17.34 2.43 -7.94
CA PHE A 71 17.37 3.87 -8.15
C PHE A 71 15.99 4.53 -7.93
N TYR A 72 14.93 3.96 -8.49
CA TYR A 72 13.56 4.45 -8.26
C TYR A 72 13.15 4.30 -6.80
N SER A 73 13.51 3.20 -6.13
CA SER A 73 13.19 2.98 -4.72
C SER A 73 13.79 4.05 -3.80
N ILE A 74 14.99 4.57 -4.12
CA ILE A 74 15.65 5.64 -3.36
C ILE A 74 14.78 6.90 -3.30
N PHE A 75 13.97 7.19 -4.34
CA PHE A 75 13.05 8.32 -4.34
C PHE A 75 11.64 7.93 -3.86
N LEU A 76 11.18 6.74 -4.21
CA LEU A 76 9.84 6.24 -3.88
C LEU A 76 9.67 6.02 -2.37
N ILE A 77 10.68 5.44 -1.72
CA ILE A 77 10.65 5.13 -0.29
C ILE A 77 10.50 6.40 0.55
N PRO A 78 11.40 7.41 0.50
CA PRO A 78 11.27 8.60 1.32
C PRO A 78 9.99 9.38 1.00
N ARG A 79 9.55 9.41 -0.27
CA ARG A 79 8.27 10.04 -0.64
C ARG A 79 7.08 9.36 0.03
N THR A 80 7.06 8.02 0.04
CA THR A 80 6.00 7.24 0.67
C THR A 80 6.06 7.37 2.19
N LEU A 81 7.26 7.35 2.78
CA LEU A 81 7.47 7.59 4.21
C LEU A 81 6.98 8.97 4.63
N LEU A 82 7.28 10.02 3.85
CA LEU A 82 6.76 11.37 4.13
C LEU A 82 5.24 11.41 4.07
N ARG A 83 4.61 10.68 3.13
CA ARG A 83 3.14 10.56 3.08
C ARG A 83 2.60 9.86 4.31
N CYS A 84 3.21 8.75 4.74
CA CYS A 84 2.83 8.06 5.97
C CYS A 84 3.06 8.92 7.22
N ALA A 85 4.17 9.64 7.29
CA ALA A 85 4.49 10.52 8.42
C ALA A 85 3.55 11.74 8.52
N ARG A 86 2.94 12.15 7.40
CA ARG A 86 1.92 13.21 7.38
C ARG A 86 0.53 12.72 7.76
N GLN A 87 0.34 11.41 7.93
CA GLN A 87 -0.92 10.86 8.42
C GLN A 87 -1.15 11.30 9.86
N ARG A 88 -2.39 11.63 10.19
CA ARG A 88 -2.78 12.02 11.55
C ARG A 88 -2.87 10.81 12.47
N LYS A 89 -3.26 9.66 11.90
CA LYS A 89 -3.43 8.38 12.61
C LYS A 89 -2.94 7.24 11.71
N GLN A 90 -2.48 6.17 12.34
CA GLN A 90 -2.16 4.92 11.64
C GLN A 90 -3.44 4.19 11.24
N TRP A 91 -3.46 3.63 10.04
CA TRP A 91 -4.58 2.82 9.55
C TRP A 91 -4.67 1.49 10.32
N PRO A 92 -5.85 1.10 10.84
CA PRO A 92 -6.01 -0.12 11.61
C PRO A 92 -6.01 -1.37 10.72
N TRP A 93 -4.88 -2.08 10.68
CA TRP A 93 -4.71 -3.26 9.81
C TRP A 93 -5.72 -4.38 10.09
N ASN A 94 -5.97 -4.70 11.37
CA ASN A 94 -6.83 -5.82 11.76
C ASN A 94 -8.32 -5.47 11.93
N ASN A 95 -8.64 -4.17 12.01
CA ASN A 95 -9.98 -3.65 12.29
C ASN A 95 -10.52 -2.79 11.13
N PHE A 96 -9.99 -3.00 9.92
CA PHE A 96 -10.44 -2.25 8.74
C PHE A 96 -11.93 -2.48 8.42
N GLU A 97 -12.51 -3.59 8.89
CA GLU A 97 -13.91 -3.97 8.66
C GLU A 97 -14.89 -2.95 9.26
N GLU A 98 -14.51 -2.27 10.35
CA GLU A 98 -15.31 -1.21 10.98
C GLU A 98 -15.50 0.01 10.06
N TYR A 99 -14.58 0.20 9.11
CA TYR A 99 -14.55 1.33 8.19
C TYR A 99 -15.19 0.99 6.83
N LEU A 100 -15.67 -0.24 6.61
CA LEU A 100 -16.27 -0.65 5.33
C LEU A 100 -17.59 0.07 5.01
N GLN A 101 -18.27 0.59 6.04
CA GLN A 101 -19.52 1.34 5.89
C GLN A 101 -19.29 2.85 5.72
N LEU A 102 -18.06 3.32 5.88
CA LEU A 102 -17.71 4.72 5.76
C LEU A 102 -17.26 5.05 4.33
N PRO A 103 -17.60 6.22 3.80
CA PRO A 103 -17.15 6.62 2.49
C PRO A 103 -15.63 6.87 2.51
N LEU A 104 -14.94 6.48 1.43
CA LEU A 104 -13.48 6.51 1.34
C LEU A 104 -12.87 7.91 1.56
N HIS A 105 -13.59 8.97 1.19
CA HIS A 105 -13.09 10.34 1.39
C HIS A 105 -13.03 10.72 2.87
N GLU A 106 -14.03 10.35 3.68
CA GLU A 106 -14.03 10.59 5.12
C GLU A 106 -12.92 9.80 5.81
N ILE A 107 -12.70 8.55 5.40
CA ILE A 107 -11.59 7.72 5.91
C ILE A 107 -10.25 8.41 5.62
N ARG A 108 -10.03 8.84 4.37
CA ARG A 108 -8.77 9.48 3.99
C ARG A 108 -8.55 10.79 4.76
N GLU A 109 -9.61 11.57 5.00
CA GLU A 109 -9.53 12.80 5.77
C GLU A 109 -9.25 12.53 7.26
N GLU A 110 -9.96 11.57 7.88
CA GLU A 110 -9.80 11.23 9.30
C GLU A 110 -8.37 10.78 9.61
N PHE A 111 -7.84 9.88 8.77
CA PHE A 111 -6.50 9.34 8.94
C PHE A 111 -5.40 10.25 8.33
N GLY A 112 -5.77 11.27 7.56
CA GLY A 112 -4.84 12.16 6.85
C GLY A 112 -4.05 11.45 5.75
N ILE A 113 -4.66 10.48 5.07
CA ILE A 113 -4.02 9.63 4.07
C ILE A 113 -3.98 10.37 2.73
N LEU A 114 -2.76 10.61 2.25
CA LEU A 114 -2.52 11.18 0.93
C LEU A 114 -2.48 10.07 -0.11
N VAL A 115 -3.42 10.11 -1.06
CA VAL A 115 -3.54 9.13 -2.14
C VAL A 115 -2.28 9.15 -3.02
N ALA A 116 -1.79 7.96 -3.38
CA ALA A 116 -0.57 7.82 -4.18
C ALA A 116 -0.78 8.33 -5.62
N HIS A 117 -1.92 7.96 -6.20
CA HIS A 117 -2.44 8.47 -7.47
C HIS A 117 -3.76 9.16 -7.21
N VAL A 118 -3.85 10.44 -7.54
CA VAL A 118 -5.16 11.02 -7.82
C VAL A 118 -5.60 10.31 -9.10
N GLU A 119 -6.58 9.41 -9.02
CA GLU A 119 -7.33 9.10 -10.23
C GLU A 119 -7.78 10.47 -10.74
N ALA A 120 -7.22 10.87 -11.89
CA ALA A 120 -7.75 12.01 -12.59
C ALA A 120 -9.22 11.68 -12.77
N ASN A 121 -10.09 12.35 -12.01
CA ASN A 121 -11.50 12.37 -12.29
C ASN A 121 -11.59 12.58 -13.79
N GLU A 122 -12.04 11.56 -14.51
CA GLU A 122 -12.54 11.75 -15.85
C GLU A 122 -13.54 12.89 -15.72
N THR A 123 -13.12 14.01 -16.27
CA THR A 123 -13.83 15.27 -16.30
C THR A 123 -15.30 15.01 -16.55
N GLY A 124 -16.15 15.52 -15.66
CA GLY A 124 -17.45 15.99 -16.09
C GLY A 124 -17.24 16.85 -17.33
N GLY A 125 -17.81 16.41 -18.45
CA GLY A 125 -17.45 16.89 -19.77
C GLY A 125 -18.51 16.53 -20.80
N VAL A 126 -19.66 17.20 -20.64
CA VAL A 126 -20.83 17.33 -21.54
C VAL A 126 -21.85 16.19 -21.50
#